data_AF-A0A535F332-F1
#
_entry.id   AF-A0A535F332-F1
#
_cell.length_a   1.000
_cell.length_b   1.000
_cell.length_c   1.000
_cell.angle_alpha   90.00
_cell.angle_beta   90.00
_cell.angle_gamma   90.00
#
_symmetry.space_group_name_H-M   'P 1'
#
loop_
_entity.id
_entity.type
_entity.pdbx_description
1 polymer ?
#
loop_
_entity_poly.entity_id
_entity_poly.type
_entity_poly.pdbx_seq_one_letter_code
_entity_poly.pdbx_strand_id
1 'polypeptide(L)'
;METELGKHCDIAQCLRHGVAYHHAGLSQEARWLIEGLIRDRLVNVVCGTTTLAQGINFPITTVIIETLRKGKTGRLSFQDFWNIAGRAGRTLIDVVGTIVFPTPSKAKRQEYIDFLKNDAKEVASQLMELIANADEISKKFDLETLRANSRLSPLLQFLAHAMRVSGNENLADEVEELLRASLVYHQVQKRSPDAAGKLIKICRSYLEHARQYQSILDLADRTGFATPSVLELLSRKEHNNEITRAINWRSSRLFGNNINPLRKRIEAIADLPEIRLGQDEGYSPNAEKVARILRDWVNGKTLEELAQNYGNQDLEPSRQVVDFSKYLFSILSTISWGIGALETVCLGNEQSHISDINYIPSMIFFGVQRKEAIWLRMAGVPRIVANGLADIWKQSIADEPKSYDGIREWVANLSDSDWQKAIPSGTTLTPSDMRLIWQDFMGERDKAGY
;
A
#
# COMPACT_ATOMS: atom_id res chain seq x y z
N MET A 1 -16.74 8.28 9.89
CA MET A 1 -15.68 9.27 9.57
C MET A 1 -15.30 10.09 10.78
N GLU A 2 -16.24 10.82 11.40
CA GLU A 2 -15.95 11.66 12.58
C GLU A 2 -15.31 10.88 13.73
N THR A 3 -15.71 9.63 13.93
CA THR A 3 -15.15 8.78 14.98
C THR A 3 -13.68 8.40 14.76
N GLU A 4 -13.19 8.37 13.52
CA GLU A 4 -11.80 8.01 13.21
C GLU A 4 -10.94 9.25 12.94
N LEU A 5 -11.50 10.25 12.26
CA LEU A 5 -10.80 11.46 11.81
C LEU A 5 -11.01 12.68 12.73
N GLY A 6 -11.87 12.56 13.73
CA GLY A 6 -12.27 13.65 14.62
C GLY A 6 -13.55 14.37 14.18
N LYS A 7 -14.25 14.97 15.16
CA LYS A 7 -15.54 15.66 14.94
C LYS A 7 -15.43 16.88 14.02
N HIS A 8 -14.25 17.50 13.97
CA HIS A 8 -14.00 18.70 13.17
C HIS A 8 -13.28 18.40 11.85
N CYS A 9 -13.30 17.14 11.37
CA CYS A 9 -12.68 16.82 10.10
C CYS A 9 -13.42 17.46 8.92
N ASP A 10 -12.65 18.07 8.01
CA ASP A 10 -13.20 18.81 6.87
C ASP A 10 -14.09 17.93 5.98
N ILE A 11 -13.74 16.65 5.78
CA ILE A 11 -14.54 15.72 4.97
C ILE A 11 -15.96 15.54 5.48
N ALA A 12 -16.16 15.44 6.81
CA ALA A 12 -17.49 15.26 7.37
C ALA A 12 -18.37 16.50 7.15
N GLN A 13 -17.78 17.69 7.17
CA GLN A 13 -18.48 18.93 6.84
C GLN A 13 -18.81 18.99 5.34
N CYS A 14 -17.85 18.68 4.47
CA CYS A 14 -18.07 18.64 3.02
C CYS A 14 -19.21 17.67 2.65
N LEU A 15 -19.22 16.47 3.24
CA LEU A 15 -20.21 15.44 2.92
C LEU A 15 -21.64 15.86 3.26
N ARG A 16 -21.84 16.66 4.32
CA ARG A 16 -23.15 17.24 4.67
C ARG A 16 -23.69 18.19 3.58
N HIS A 17 -22.81 18.71 2.73
CA HIS A 17 -23.16 19.57 1.60
C HIS A 17 -23.10 18.84 0.25
N GLY A 18 -23.04 17.50 0.25
CA GLY A 18 -22.94 16.71 -0.99
C GLY A 18 -21.59 16.87 -1.72
N VAL A 19 -20.54 17.27 -1.00
CA VAL A 19 -19.18 17.43 -1.53
C VAL A 19 -18.26 16.41 -0.86
N ALA A 20 -17.43 15.72 -1.63
CA ALA A 20 -16.37 14.87 -1.11
C ALA A 20 -15.01 15.30 -1.66
N TYR A 21 -13.93 14.97 -0.95
CA TYR A 21 -12.60 14.98 -1.53
C TYR A 21 -11.99 13.57 -1.47
N HIS A 22 -11.08 13.25 -2.37
CA HIS A 22 -10.45 11.94 -2.44
C HIS A 22 -8.96 12.02 -2.80
N HIS A 23 -8.12 11.51 -1.89
CA HIS A 23 -6.67 11.49 -2.03
C HIS A 23 -6.07 10.29 -1.29
N ALA A 24 -4.78 10.00 -1.52
CA ALA A 24 -4.06 8.87 -0.90
C ALA A 24 -4.09 8.87 0.65
N GLY A 25 -4.24 10.04 1.28
CA GLY A 25 -4.36 10.14 2.75
C GLY A 25 -5.69 9.70 3.36
N LEU A 26 -6.70 9.35 2.57
CA LEU A 26 -7.93 8.77 3.13
C LEU A 26 -7.71 7.29 3.40
N SER A 27 -8.24 6.80 4.51
CA SER A 27 -8.28 5.37 4.80
C SER A 27 -9.10 4.64 3.74
N GLN A 28 -8.82 3.34 3.55
CA GLN A 28 -9.58 2.53 2.59
C GLN A 28 -11.09 2.53 2.92
N GLU A 29 -11.43 2.47 4.21
CA GLU A 29 -12.82 2.56 4.68
C GLU A 29 -13.47 3.90 4.35
N ALA A 30 -12.74 5.01 4.54
CA ALA A 30 -13.27 6.32 4.20
C ALA A 30 -13.51 6.45 2.69
N ARG A 31 -12.63 5.86 1.87
CA ARG A 31 -12.84 5.79 0.42
C ARG A 31 -14.10 4.98 0.13
N TRP A 32 -14.24 3.75 0.62
CA TRP A 32 -15.44 2.93 0.39
C TRP A 32 -16.73 3.63 0.79
N LEU A 33 -16.76 4.31 1.95
CA LEU A 33 -17.92 5.11 2.37
C LEU A 33 -18.22 6.24 1.39
N ILE A 34 -17.20 6.99 0.94
CA ILE A 34 -17.39 8.05 -0.07
C ILE A 34 -17.92 7.45 -1.38
N GLU A 35 -17.35 6.33 -1.83
CA GLU A 35 -17.75 5.64 -3.05
C GLU A 35 -19.21 5.15 -2.98
N GLY A 36 -19.63 4.62 -1.83
CA GLY A 36 -21.03 4.25 -1.55
C GLY A 36 -21.95 5.47 -1.61
N LEU A 37 -21.60 6.57 -0.93
CA LEU A 37 -22.38 7.82 -0.97
C LEU A 37 -22.49 8.42 -2.39
N ILE A 38 -21.46 8.27 -3.22
CA ILE A 38 -21.49 8.70 -4.62
C ILE A 38 -22.43 7.80 -5.43
N ARG A 39 -22.38 6.48 -5.22
CA ARG A 39 -23.27 5.51 -5.87
C ARG A 39 -24.73 5.80 -5.55
N ASP A 40 -25.02 6.13 -4.29
CA ASP A 40 -26.34 6.51 -3.77
C ASP A 40 -26.77 7.92 -4.22
N ARG A 41 -25.94 8.62 -5.02
CA ARG A 41 -26.16 10.00 -5.50
C ARG A 41 -26.33 11.05 -4.40
N LEU A 42 -25.80 10.76 -3.21
CA LEU A 42 -25.77 11.68 -2.07
C LEU A 42 -24.59 12.65 -2.13
N VAL A 43 -23.58 12.36 -2.96
CA VAL A 43 -22.46 13.25 -3.27
C VAL A 43 -22.56 13.70 -4.73
N ASN A 44 -22.65 15.02 -4.92
CA ASN A 44 -22.76 15.63 -6.24
C ASN A 44 -21.39 16.08 -6.81
N VAL A 45 -20.44 16.40 -5.94
CA VAL A 45 -19.12 16.92 -6.33
C VAL A 45 -18.01 16.15 -5.63
N VAL A 46 -17.01 15.71 -6.39
CA VAL A 46 -15.83 15.02 -5.85
C VAL A 46 -14.57 15.76 -6.29
N CYS A 47 -13.80 16.24 -5.33
CA CYS A 47 -12.51 16.89 -5.55
C CYS A 47 -11.37 15.88 -5.33
N GLY A 48 -10.66 15.46 -6.38
CA GLY A 48 -9.63 14.43 -6.27
C GLY A 48 -8.26 14.82 -6.79
N THR A 49 -7.22 14.16 -6.29
CA THR A 49 -5.89 14.14 -6.91
C THR A 49 -5.86 13.18 -8.10
N THR A 50 -4.76 13.13 -8.88
CA THR A 50 -4.64 12.24 -10.04
C THR A 50 -4.86 10.75 -9.71
N THR A 51 -4.67 10.35 -8.45
CA THR A 51 -4.95 9.00 -7.95
C THR A 51 -6.43 8.61 -8.02
N LEU A 52 -7.34 9.58 -8.11
CA LEU A 52 -8.78 9.34 -8.28
C LEU A 52 -9.08 8.48 -9.51
N ALA A 53 -8.36 8.74 -10.61
CA ALA A 53 -8.58 8.07 -11.89
C ALA A 53 -8.23 6.57 -11.89
N GLN A 54 -7.44 6.10 -10.92
CA GLN A 54 -6.97 4.71 -10.87
C GLN A 54 -7.85 3.80 -10.01
N GLY A 55 -8.67 4.34 -9.09
CA GLY A 55 -9.35 3.55 -8.05
C GLY A 55 -10.87 3.52 -8.12
N ILE A 56 -11.49 4.43 -8.88
CA ILE A 56 -12.94 4.65 -8.85
C ILE A 56 -13.60 4.05 -10.09
N ASN A 57 -14.76 3.41 -9.95
CA ASN A 57 -15.52 2.86 -11.08
C ASN A 57 -16.95 3.45 -11.20
N PHE A 58 -17.20 4.63 -10.64
CA PHE A 58 -18.47 5.34 -10.88
C PHE A 58 -18.36 6.29 -12.06
N PRO A 59 -19.45 6.45 -12.81
CA PRO A 59 -19.43 7.17 -14.05
C PRO A 59 -19.64 8.68 -13.75
N ILE A 60 -18.79 9.55 -14.31
CA ILE A 60 -18.76 11.01 -14.02
C ILE A 60 -19.30 11.77 -15.24
N THR A 61 -20.24 12.69 -15.05
CA THR A 61 -20.77 13.49 -16.19
C THR A 61 -19.78 14.57 -16.65
N THR A 62 -19.21 15.31 -15.70
CA THR A 62 -18.34 16.45 -15.97
C THR A 62 -17.06 16.35 -15.18
N VAL A 63 -15.92 16.53 -15.86
CA VAL A 63 -14.59 16.59 -15.25
C VAL A 63 -14.07 18.00 -15.36
N ILE A 64 -13.71 18.61 -14.22
CA ILE A 64 -13.05 19.92 -14.17
C ILE A 64 -11.56 19.70 -13.88
N ILE A 65 -10.69 20.10 -14.81
CA ILE A 65 -9.24 20.05 -14.63
C ILE A 65 -8.74 21.43 -14.24
N GLU A 66 -8.53 21.64 -12.94
CA GLU A 66 -8.10 22.93 -12.37
C GLU A 66 -6.72 23.35 -12.89
N THR A 67 -5.75 22.42 -12.96
CA THR A 67 -4.37 22.72 -13.37
C THR A 67 -3.70 21.56 -14.10
N LEU A 68 -2.73 21.88 -14.96
CA LEU A 68 -1.80 20.91 -15.55
C LEU A 68 -0.56 20.68 -14.68
N ARG A 69 -0.51 21.21 -13.46
CA ARG A 69 0.60 20.98 -12.52
C ARG A 69 0.35 19.72 -11.70
N LYS A 70 1.39 18.91 -11.49
CA LYS A 70 1.36 17.71 -10.64
C LYS A 70 2.44 17.82 -9.57
N GLY A 71 2.02 17.95 -8.31
CA GLY A 71 2.95 18.22 -7.20
C GLY A 71 3.61 19.61 -7.31
N LYS A 72 4.78 19.79 -6.67
CA LYS A 72 5.45 21.10 -6.60
C LYS A 72 6.05 21.52 -7.95
N THR A 73 6.71 20.59 -8.65
CA THR A 73 7.51 20.86 -9.86
C THR A 73 7.06 20.09 -11.10
N GLY A 74 6.18 19.10 -10.94
CA GLY A 74 5.76 18.24 -12.04
C GLY A 74 4.66 18.85 -12.91
N ARG A 75 4.50 18.27 -14.11
CA ARG A 75 3.41 18.53 -15.04
C ARG A 75 2.56 17.28 -15.18
N LEU A 76 1.24 17.44 -15.28
CA LEU A 76 0.30 16.37 -15.61
C LEU A 76 0.72 15.75 -16.94
N SER A 77 0.90 14.44 -16.97
CA SER A 77 1.22 13.74 -18.21
C SER A 77 -0.02 13.60 -19.09
N PHE A 78 0.16 13.44 -20.40
CA PHE A 78 -0.96 13.23 -21.33
C PHE A 78 -1.74 11.94 -20.98
N GLN A 79 -1.04 10.91 -20.51
CA GLN A 79 -1.66 9.67 -20.03
C GLN A 79 -2.45 9.87 -18.73
N ASP A 80 -1.89 10.58 -17.74
CA ASP A 80 -2.62 10.92 -16.51
C ASP A 80 -3.89 11.71 -16.83
N PHE A 81 -3.81 12.64 -17.79
CA PHE A 81 -4.97 13.39 -18.25
C PHE A 81 -6.05 12.46 -18.82
N TRP A 82 -5.73 11.58 -19.79
CA TRP A 82 -6.73 10.69 -20.38
C TRP A 82 -7.29 9.65 -19.41
N ASN A 83 -6.51 9.21 -18.42
CA ASN A 83 -7.02 8.36 -17.35
C ASN A 83 -8.12 9.04 -16.52
N ILE A 84 -8.07 10.38 -16.39
CA ILE A 84 -9.10 11.18 -15.70
C ILE A 84 -10.22 11.56 -16.67
N ALA A 85 -9.87 12.23 -17.76
CA ALA A 85 -10.78 12.78 -18.76
C ALA A 85 -11.62 11.71 -19.46
N GLY A 86 -11.07 10.51 -19.69
CA GLY A 86 -11.78 9.39 -20.29
C GLY A 86 -12.92 8.83 -19.42
N ARG A 87 -13.05 9.28 -18.17
CA ARG A 87 -14.17 8.95 -17.28
C ARG A 87 -15.36 9.90 -17.42
N ALA A 88 -15.21 10.97 -18.20
CA ALA A 88 -16.29 11.91 -18.49
C ALA A 88 -17.29 11.29 -19.47
N GLY A 89 -18.57 11.33 -19.12
CA GLY A 89 -19.66 10.76 -19.90
C GLY A 89 -20.02 9.35 -19.43
N ARG A 90 -21.21 9.21 -18.86
CA ARG A 90 -21.73 7.93 -18.38
C ARG A 90 -22.38 7.16 -19.53
N THR A 91 -21.84 5.99 -19.86
CA THR A 91 -22.41 5.10 -20.89
C THR A 91 -23.90 4.87 -20.63
N LEU A 92 -24.74 5.03 -21.66
CA LEU A 92 -26.20 4.86 -21.61
C LEU A 92 -27.00 5.89 -20.78
N ILE A 93 -26.34 6.84 -20.10
CA ILE A 93 -27.02 7.87 -19.30
C ILE A 93 -26.78 9.27 -19.88
N ASP A 94 -25.53 9.60 -20.17
CA ASP A 94 -25.17 10.94 -20.67
C ASP A 94 -25.03 10.94 -22.19
N VAL A 95 -25.56 11.97 -22.84
CA VAL A 95 -25.43 12.19 -24.29
C VAL A 95 -24.02 12.67 -24.65
N VAL A 96 -23.37 13.42 -23.75
CA VAL A 96 -22.03 14.00 -23.93
C VAL A 96 -21.29 14.00 -22.59
N GLY A 97 -20.02 13.58 -22.58
CA GLY A 97 -19.10 13.80 -21.48
C GLY A 97 -18.42 15.17 -21.60
N THR A 98 -18.40 15.96 -20.53
CA THR A 98 -17.85 17.33 -20.58
C THR A 98 -16.54 17.43 -19.81
N ILE A 99 -15.51 17.98 -20.45
CA ILE A 99 -14.22 18.32 -19.81
C ILE A 99 -14.09 19.83 -19.80
N VAL A 100 -13.87 20.41 -18.61
CA VAL A 100 -13.80 21.86 -18.40
C VAL A 100 -12.44 22.25 -17.86
N PHE A 101 -11.86 23.29 -18.46
CA PHE A 101 -10.62 23.92 -17.99
C PHE A 101 -10.90 25.36 -17.56
N PRO A 102 -10.68 25.72 -16.28
CA PRO A 102 -10.75 27.11 -15.83
C PRO A 102 -9.66 27.94 -16.51
N THR A 103 -10.04 28.96 -17.27
CA THR A 103 -9.11 29.79 -18.05
C THR A 103 -9.12 31.25 -17.59
N PRO A 104 -8.48 31.57 -16.44
CA PRO A 104 -8.46 32.93 -15.90
C PRO A 104 -7.68 33.93 -16.78
N SER A 105 -6.86 33.46 -17.72
CA SER A 105 -6.09 34.32 -18.63
C SER A 105 -5.94 33.69 -20.03
N LYS A 106 -5.66 34.53 -21.04
CA LYS A 106 -5.35 34.06 -22.40
C LYS A 106 -4.13 33.13 -22.42
N ALA A 107 -3.11 33.41 -21.61
CA ALA A 107 -1.93 32.56 -21.50
C ALA A 107 -2.28 31.16 -20.96
N LYS A 108 -3.12 31.08 -19.93
CA LYS A 108 -3.58 29.78 -19.38
C LYS A 108 -4.41 29.00 -20.40
N ARG A 109 -5.27 29.68 -21.16
CA ARG A 109 -6.01 29.08 -22.28
C ARG A 109 -5.08 28.49 -23.33
N GLN A 110 -4.04 29.23 -23.72
CA GLN A 110 -3.05 28.74 -24.69
C GLN A 110 -2.28 27.52 -24.16
N GLU A 111 -1.90 27.52 -22.88
CA GLU A 111 -1.23 26.39 -22.23
C GLU A 111 -2.06 25.09 -22.33
N TYR A 112 -3.38 25.15 -22.11
CA TYR A 112 -4.26 23.99 -22.27
C TYR A 112 -4.40 23.56 -23.74
N ILE A 113 -4.51 24.51 -24.68
CA ILE A 113 -4.57 24.19 -26.12
C ILE A 113 -3.30 23.46 -26.56
N ASP A 114 -2.13 23.96 -26.16
CA ASP A 114 -0.85 23.36 -26.51
C ASP A 114 -0.68 21.98 -25.84
N PHE A 115 -1.20 21.81 -24.62
CA PHE A 115 -1.22 20.51 -23.95
C PHE A 115 -2.06 19.47 -24.70
N LEU A 116 -3.26 19.85 -25.13
CA LEU A 116 -4.19 18.95 -25.83
C LEU A 116 -3.73 18.57 -27.25
N LYS A 117 -2.83 19.36 -27.84
CA LYS A 117 -2.18 19.05 -29.12
C LYS A 117 -1.03 18.05 -29.01
N ASN A 118 -0.53 17.79 -27.81
CA ASN A 118 0.53 16.80 -27.64
C ASN A 118 -0.02 15.38 -27.81
N ASP A 119 0.80 14.49 -28.36
CA ASP A 119 0.49 13.06 -28.39
C ASP A 119 0.97 12.34 -27.13
N ALA A 120 0.43 11.14 -26.93
CA ALA A 120 0.96 10.22 -25.93
C ALA A 120 2.45 9.99 -26.20
N LYS A 121 3.29 10.23 -25.19
CA LYS A 121 4.72 9.94 -25.28
C LYS A 121 4.91 8.44 -25.55
N GLU A 122 5.92 8.10 -26.34
CA GLU A 122 6.32 6.70 -26.51
C GLU A 122 6.59 6.06 -25.14
N VAL A 123 6.00 4.88 -24.92
CA VAL A 123 6.25 4.08 -23.73
C VAL A 123 7.72 3.69 -23.73
N ALA A 124 8.48 4.09 -22.71
CA ALA A 124 9.90 3.78 -22.57
C ALA A 124 10.11 2.73 -21.47
N SER A 125 10.95 1.71 -21.72
CA SER A 125 11.26 0.76 -20.66
C SER A 125 12.09 1.39 -19.54
N GLN A 126 11.71 1.12 -18.29
CA GLN A 126 12.47 1.56 -17.12
C GLN A 126 13.80 0.85 -16.95
N LEU A 127 13.98 -0.33 -17.57
CA LEU A 127 15.26 -1.04 -17.56
C LEU A 127 16.36 -0.30 -18.33
N MET A 128 16.01 0.70 -19.15
CA MET A 128 17.00 1.53 -19.83
C MET A 128 17.90 2.29 -18.84
N GLU A 129 17.42 2.61 -17.63
CA GLU A 129 18.21 3.27 -16.59
C GLU A 129 19.41 2.40 -16.15
N LEU A 130 19.25 1.07 -16.16
CA LEU A 130 20.30 0.13 -15.75
C LEU A 130 21.45 0.03 -16.77
N ILE A 131 21.16 0.35 -18.04
CA ILE A 131 22.14 0.21 -19.14
C ILE A 131 23.28 1.21 -18.98
N ALA A 132 22.99 2.41 -18.48
CA ALA A 132 23.98 3.46 -18.26
C ALA A 132 25.09 3.00 -17.29
N ASN A 133 24.72 2.25 -16.25
CA ASN A 133 25.61 1.79 -15.19
C ASN A 133 25.94 0.30 -15.27
N ALA A 134 25.65 -0.35 -16.41
CA ALA A 134 25.70 -1.81 -16.52
C ALA A 134 27.06 -2.42 -16.19
N ASP A 135 28.15 -1.76 -16.60
CA ASP A 135 29.51 -2.26 -16.34
C ASP A 135 29.90 -2.19 -14.86
N GLU A 136 29.30 -1.28 -14.08
CA GLU A 136 29.46 -1.23 -12.63
C GLU A 136 28.57 -2.27 -11.95
N ILE A 137 27.29 -2.34 -12.35
CA ILE A 137 26.30 -3.28 -11.81
C ILE A 137 26.77 -4.73 -11.99
N SER A 138 27.29 -5.10 -13.16
CA SER A 138 27.73 -6.47 -13.43
C SER A 138 28.91 -6.94 -12.57
N LYS A 139 29.62 -6.04 -11.87
CA LYS A 139 30.77 -6.40 -11.04
C LYS A 139 30.37 -6.90 -9.65
N LYS A 140 29.29 -6.37 -9.08
CA LYS A 140 28.88 -6.69 -7.71
C LYS A 140 27.37 -6.50 -7.54
N PHE A 141 26.75 -7.41 -6.81
CA PHE A 141 25.33 -7.35 -6.46
C PHE A 141 25.20 -7.16 -4.95
N ASP A 142 25.42 -5.94 -4.48
CA ASP A 142 25.35 -5.56 -3.06
C ASP A 142 24.29 -4.47 -2.80
N LEU A 143 24.06 -4.16 -1.52
CA LEU A 143 23.10 -3.13 -1.12
C LEU A 143 23.44 -1.73 -1.66
N GLU A 144 24.71 -1.39 -1.76
CA GLU A 144 25.15 -0.10 -2.29
C GLU A 144 24.71 0.04 -3.76
N THR A 145 24.94 -1.00 -4.55
CA THR A 145 24.55 -1.08 -5.96
C THR A 145 23.04 -1.00 -6.14
N LEU A 146 22.27 -1.69 -5.28
CA LEU A 146 20.80 -1.60 -5.28
C LEU A 146 20.29 -0.20 -4.91
N ARG A 147 20.93 0.48 -3.95
CA ARG A 147 20.56 1.84 -3.56
C ARG A 147 20.80 2.83 -4.69
N ALA A 148 21.96 2.71 -5.35
CA ALA A 148 22.33 3.53 -6.50
C ALA A 148 21.43 3.27 -7.72
N ASN A 149 20.89 2.05 -7.87
CA ASN A 149 20.10 1.64 -9.02
C ASN A 149 18.75 1.07 -8.59
N SER A 150 17.76 1.95 -8.36
CA SER A 150 16.43 1.56 -7.85
C SER A 150 15.68 0.53 -8.71
N ARG A 151 15.96 0.48 -10.03
CA ARG A 151 15.35 -0.48 -10.97
C ARG A 151 15.97 -1.87 -10.91
N LEU A 152 17.11 -2.03 -10.22
CA LEU A 152 17.84 -3.29 -10.18
C LEU A 152 17.14 -4.31 -9.28
N SER A 153 16.59 -3.88 -8.14
CA SER A 153 15.95 -4.80 -7.18
C SER A 153 14.82 -5.63 -7.81
N PRO A 154 13.82 -5.04 -8.51
CA PRO A 154 12.79 -5.81 -9.21
C PRO A 154 13.34 -6.80 -10.26
N LEU A 155 14.41 -6.41 -10.97
CA LEU A 155 15.07 -7.30 -11.93
C LEU A 155 15.71 -8.51 -11.22
N LEU A 156 16.42 -8.28 -10.11
CA LEU A 156 17.04 -9.37 -9.35
C LEU A 156 16.02 -10.30 -8.70
N GLN A 157 14.90 -9.75 -8.22
CA GLN A 157 13.76 -10.53 -7.71
C GLN A 157 13.18 -11.45 -8.80
N PHE A 158 12.93 -10.90 -9.99
CA PHE A 158 12.47 -11.69 -11.14
C PHE A 158 13.45 -12.81 -11.50
N LEU A 159 14.75 -12.50 -11.59
CA LEU A 159 15.77 -13.49 -11.91
C LEU A 159 15.88 -14.57 -10.82
N ALA A 160 15.79 -14.19 -9.54
CA ALA A 160 15.80 -15.15 -8.43
C ALA A 160 14.59 -16.10 -8.48
N HIS A 161 13.40 -15.59 -8.78
CA HIS A 161 12.20 -16.40 -9.00
C HIS A 161 12.39 -17.37 -10.18
N ALA A 162 12.88 -16.86 -11.31
CA ALA A 162 13.13 -17.67 -12.51
C ALA A 162 14.14 -18.81 -12.23
N MET A 163 15.19 -18.52 -11.46
CA MET A 163 16.15 -19.54 -10.97
C MET A 163 15.50 -20.62 -10.13
N ARG A 164 14.56 -20.25 -9.26
CA ARG A 164 13.86 -21.21 -8.41
C ARG A 164 12.90 -22.10 -9.21
N VAL A 165 12.24 -21.56 -10.23
CA VAL A 165 11.19 -22.26 -11.00
C VAL A 165 11.77 -23.14 -12.11
N SER A 166 12.67 -22.63 -12.96
CA SER A 166 13.13 -23.34 -14.16
C SER A 166 14.20 -24.40 -13.90
N GLY A 167 14.87 -24.37 -12.73
CA GLY A 167 16.09 -25.16 -12.52
C GLY A 167 17.29 -24.60 -13.31
N ASN A 168 18.50 -25.12 -13.08
CA ASN A 168 19.74 -24.43 -13.41
C ASN A 168 20.26 -24.61 -14.86
N GLU A 169 19.84 -25.63 -15.60
CA GLU A 169 20.64 -26.12 -16.74
C GLU A 169 20.60 -25.23 -18.00
N ASN A 170 19.55 -24.43 -18.25
CA ASN A 170 19.48 -23.54 -19.44
C ASN A 170 18.91 -22.13 -19.18
N LEU A 171 18.72 -21.76 -17.91
CA LEU A 171 18.02 -20.52 -17.57
C LEU A 171 18.67 -19.24 -18.14
N ALA A 172 20.00 -19.21 -18.27
CA ALA A 172 20.69 -18.04 -18.81
C ALA A 172 20.28 -17.77 -20.27
N ASP A 173 20.11 -18.83 -21.06
CA ASP A 173 19.69 -18.73 -22.45
C ASP A 173 18.18 -18.39 -22.54
N GLU A 174 17.34 -19.00 -21.70
CA GLU A 174 15.91 -18.66 -21.62
C GLU A 174 15.67 -17.19 -21.25
N VAL A 175 16.38 -16.69 -20.23
CA VAL A 175 16.30 -15.28 -19.81
C VAL A 175 16.80 -14.37 -20.93
N GLU A 176 17.84 -14.76 -21.67
CA GLU A 176 18.30 -14.00 -22.81
C GLU A 176 17.26 -13.93 -23.93
N GLU A 177 16.62 -15.05 -24.28
CA GLU A 177 15.54 -15.07 -25.27
C GLU A 177 14.36 -14.18 -24.85
N LEU A 178 13.95 -14.24 -23.58
CA LEU A 178 12.93 -13.36 -23.01
C LEU A 178 13.32 -11.88 -23.10
N LEU A 179 14.57 -11.55 -22.78
CA LEU A 179 15.08 -10.19 -22.89
C LEU A 179 15.12 -9.73 -24.34
N ARG A 180 15.53 -10.57 -25.29
CA ARG A 180 15.53 -10.26 -26.73
C ARG A 180 14.13 -9.97 -27.27
N ALA A 181 13.12 -10.63 -26.71
CA ALA A 181 11.70 -10.39 -27.02
C ALA A 181 11.10 -9.16 -26.29
N SER A 182 11.83 -8.55 -25.36
CA SER A 182 11.31 -7.46 -24.52
C SER A 182 11.33 -6.09 -25.21
N LEU A 183 10.47 -5.19 -24.71
CA LEU A 183 10.42 -3.79 -25.17
C LEU A 183 11.78 -3.08 -25.03
N VAL A 184 12.50 -3.30 -23.93
CA VAL A 184 13.80 -2.64 -23.70
C VAL A 184 14.80 -3.03 -24.77
N TYR A 185 14.85 -4.30 -25.16
CA TYR A 185 15.78 -4.75 -26.17
C TYR A 185 15.49 -4.11 -27.53
N HIS A 186 14.23 -4.10 -27.96
CA HIS A 186 13.84 -3.46 -29.22
C HIS A 186 14.13 -1.96 -29.24
N GLN A 187 13.90 -1.26 -28.12
CA GLN A 187 14.16 0.17 -27.99
C GLN A 187 15.65 0.52 -28.00
N VAL A 188 16.46 -0.31 -27.33
CA VAL A 188 17.90 -0.11 -27.23
C VAL A 188 18.58 -0.49 -28.53
N GLN A 189 18.19 -1.59 -29.17
CA GLN A 189 18.74 -2.02 -30.46
C GLN A 189 18.62 -0.95 -31.55
N LYS A 190 17.50 -0.20 -31.57
CA LYS A 190 17.30 0.94 -32.50
C LYS A 190 18.28 2.09 -32.25
N ARG A 191 18.78 2.26 -31.02
CA ARG A 191 19.64 3.39 -30.62
C ARG A 191 21.12 3.02 -30.60
N SER A 192 21.46 1.84 -30.12
CA SER A 192 22.83 1.32 -30.01
C SER A 192 22.81 -0.21 -29.84
N PRO A 193 23.27 -1.00 -30.82
CA PRO A 193 23.34 -2.46 -30.72
C PRO A 193 24.16 -2.95 -29.52
N ASP A 194 25.28 -2.28 -29.20
CA ASP A 194 26.17 -2.65 -28.09
C ASP A 194 25.50 -2.48 -26.72
N ALA A 195 24.58 -1.53 -26.60
CA ALA A 195 23.87 -1.26 -25.35
C ALA A 195 22.89 -2.38 -24.96
N ALA A 196 22.37 -3.15 -25.94
CA ALA A 196 21.47 -4.27 -25.67
C ALA A 196 22.22 -5.44 -25.01
N GLY A 197 23.48 -5.66 -25.40
CA GLY A 197 24.35 -6.68 -24.79
C GLY A 197 24.69 -6.37 -23.33
N LYS A 198 24.70 -5.10 -22.92
CA LYS A 198 24.95 -4.70 -21.53
C LYS A 198 23.89 -5.19 -20.55
N LEU A 199 22.61 -5.19 -20.95
CA LEU A 199 21.55 -5.71 -20.09
C LEU A 199 21.63 -7.23 -19.93
N ILE A 200 21.89 -7.93 -21.03
CA ILE A 200 22.11 -9.40 -21.01
C ILE A 200 23.30 -9.72 -20.10
N LYS A 201 24.38 -8.93 -20.16
CA LYS A 201 25.55 -9.07 -19.29
C LYS A 201 25.19 -8.94 -17.80
N ILE A 202 24.37 -7.95 -17.41
CA ILE A 202 23.87 -7.84 -16.03
C ILE A 202 23.15 -9.12 -15.60
N CYS A 203 22.22 -9.59 -16.41
CA CYS A 203 21.43 -10.78 -16.09
C CYS A 203 22.30 -12.04 -15.98
N ARG A 204 23.19 -12.30 -16.94
CA ARG A 204 24.12 -13.45 -16.90
C ARG A 204 25.03 -13.40 -15.68
N SER A 205 25.67 -12.25 -15.41
CA SER A 205 26.53 -12.08 -14.23
C SER A 205 25.77 -12.33 -12.92
N TYR A 206 24.51 -11.90 -12.83
CA TYR A 206 23.68 -12.18 -11.66
C TYR A 206 23.36 -13.67 -11.53
N LEU A 207 22.92 -14.32 -12.61
CA LEU A 207 22.58 -15.75 -12.60
C LEU A 207 23.80 -16.60 -12.18
N GLU A 208 25.00 -16.25 -12.65
CA GLU A 208 26.25 -16.90 -12.22
C GLU A 208 26.54 -16.66 -10.74
N HIS A 209 26.41 -15.42 -10.26
CA HIS A 209 26.63 -15.07 -8.86
C HIS A 209 25.64 -15.78 -7.92
N ALA A 210 24.35 -15.76 -8.27
CA ALA A 210 23.27 -16.30 -7.45
C ALA A 210 23.29 -17.84 -7.35
N ARG A 211 23.96 -18.55 -8.27
CA ARG A 211 24.17 -20.01 -8.17
C ARG A 211 24.90 -20.42 -6.88
N GLN A 212 25.75 -19.54 -6.34
CA GLN A 212 26.48 -19.78 -5.09
C GLN A 212 25.58 -19.72 -3.85
N TYR A 213 24.38 -19.14 -4.00
CA TYR A 213 23.46 -18.81 -2.90
C TYR A 213 22.09 -19.50 -3.07
N GLN A 214 22.08 -20.78 -3.45
CA GLN A 214 20.86 -21.57 -3.65
C GLN A 214 19.89 -21.51 -2.46
N SER A 215 20.41 -21.55 -1.23
CA SER A 215 19.60 -21.44 0.00
C SER A 215 18.94 -20.07 0.19
N ILE A 216 19.46 -19.03 -0.45
CA ILE A 216 18.97 -17.65 -0.37
C ILE A 216 17.89 -17.40 -1.42
N LEU A 217 17.92 -18.11 -2.55
CA LEU A 217 16.92 -17.97 -3.61
C LEU A 217 15.50 -18.29 -3.11
N ASP A 218 15.33 -19.33 -2.27
CA ASP A 218 14.04 -19.65 -1.67
C ASP A 218 13.54 -18.51 -0.77
N LEU A 219 14.43 -17.95 0.05
CA LEU A 219 14.09 -16.81 0.91
C LEU A 219 13.78 -15.55 0.11
N ALA A 220 14.54 -15.25 -0.95
CA ALA A 220 14.29 -14.12 -1.84
C ALA A 220 12.92 -14.23 -2.51
N ASP A 221 12.56 -15.43 -2.99
CA ASP A 221 11.26 -15.66 -3.62
C ASP A 221 10.10 -15.53 -2.63
N ARG A 222 10.22 -16.14 -1.44
CA ARG A 222 9.18 -16.08 -0.39
C ARG A 222 8.99 -14.69 0.18
N THR A 223 10.06 -13.92 0.30
CA THR A 223 10.02 -12.56 0.89
C THR A 223 9.69 -11.50 -0.15
N GLY A 224 9.98 -11.74 -1.43
CA GLY A 224 9.93 -10.73 -2.48
C GLY A 224 11.07 -9.70 -2.39
N PHE A 225 12.10 -9.92 -1.56
CA PHE A 225 13.29 -9.06 -1.54
C PHE A 225 14.34 -9.52 -2.54
N ALA A 226 15.17 -8.60 -3.02
CA ALA A 226 16.33 -8.99 -3.81
C ALA A 226 17.33 -9.76 -2.94
N THR A 227 18.10 -10.67 -3.55
CA THR A 227 19.08 -11.50 -2.84
C THR A 227 20.09 -10.72 -1.98
N PRO A 228 20.58 -9.51 -2.34
CA PRO A 228 21.45 -8.74 -1.47
C PRO A 228 20.74 -8.23 -0.21
N SER A 229 19.45 -7.90 -0.31
CA SER A 229 18.63 -7.48 0.85
C SER A 229 18.36 -8.66 1.79
N VAL A 230 18.15 -9.86 1.26
CA VAL A 230 18.01 -11.08 2.09
C VAL A 230 19.33 -11.41 2.80
N LEU A 231 20.46 -11.33 2.10
CA LEU A 231 21.80 -11.52 2.68
C LEU A 231 22.04 -10.56 3.85
N GLU A 232 21.70 -9.28 3.67
CA GLU A 232 21.79 -8.29 4.74
C GLU A 232 20.93 -8.68 5.95
N LEU A 233 19.68 -9.11 5.74
CA LEU A 233 18.80 -9.53 6.83
C LEU A 233 19.35 -10.75 7.58
N LEU A 234 19.94 -11.71 6.87
CA LEU A 234 20.62 -12.86 7.48
C LEU A 234 21.82 -12.41 8.32
N SER A 235 22.63 -11.46 7.84
CA SER A 235 23.74 -10.89 8.62
C SER A 235 23.24 -10.18 9.89
N ARG A 236 22.15 -9.41 9.80
CA ARG A 236 21.53 -8.74 10.96
C ARG A 236 20.97 -9.73 11.98
N LYS A 237 20.40 -10.84 11.51
CA LYS A 237 19.88 -11.94 12.35
C LYS A 237 20.97 -12.53 13.24
N GLU A 238 22.19 -12.73 12.73
CA GLU A 238 23.31 -13.31 13.50
C GLU A 238 23.69 -12.45 14.72
N HIS A 239 23.48 -11.13 14.63
CA HIS A 239 23.93 -10.18 15.64
C HIS A 239 22.80 -9.65 16.54
N ASN A 240 21.56 -10.15 16.39
CA ASN A 240 20.40 -9.57 17.06
C ASN A 240 19.43 -10.63 17.64
N ASN A 241 19.62 -10.96 18.91
CA ASN A 241 18.75 -11.89 19.64
C ASN A 241 17.28 -11.44 19.75
N GLU A 242 16.98 -10.15 19.62
CA GLU A 242 15.60 -9.65 19.69
C GLU A 242 14.76 -10.07 18.49
N ILE A 243 15.37 -10.23 17.30
CA ILE A 243 14.66 -10.64 16.08
C ILE A 243 14.76 -12.14 15.81
N THR A 244 15.73 -12.85 16.39
CA THR A 244 15.96 -14.28 16.07
C THR A 244 15.09 -15.24 16.88
N ARG A 245 14.60 -14.85 18.07
CA ARG A 245 13.82 -15.76 18.94
C ARG A 245 12.31 -15.63 18.69
N ALA A 246 11.63 -16.74 18.39
CA ALA A 246 10.18 -16.77 18.15
C ALA A 246 9.34 -16.15 19.30
N ILE A 247 9.74 -16.35 20.57
CA ILE A 247 9.07 -15.76 21.74
C ILE A 247 8.99 -14.23 21.70
N ASN A 248 9.95 -13.57 21.04
CA ASN A 248 10.01 -12.11 20.93
C ASN A 248 9.10 -11.55 19.83
N TRP A 249 8.50 -12.40 19.00
CA TRP A 249 7.56 -12.03 17.95
C TRP A 249 6.09 -12.07 18.37
N ARG A 250 5.80 -12.48 19.61
CA ARG A 250 4.44 -12.46 20.14
C ARG A 250 3.84 -11.05 20.08
N SER A 251 2.57 -10.97 19.71
CA SER A 251 1.82 -9.71 19.61
C SER A 251 1.91 -8.87 20.88
N SER A 252 1.79 -9.51 22.06
CA SER A 252 1.87 -8.86 23.37
C SER A 252 3.25 -8.24 23.69
N ARG A 253 4.32 -8.75 23.07
CA ARG A 253 5.69 -8.20 23.18
C ARG A 253 5.91 -7.05 22.21
N LEU A 254 5.42 -7.18 20.97
CA LEU A 254 5.61 -6.19 19.92
C LEU A 254 4.77 -4.93 20.13
N PHE A 255 3.52 -5.12 20.55
CA PHE A 255 2.56 -4.03 20.72
C PHE A 255 2.29 -3.68 22.19
N GLY A 256 3.14 -4.17 23.10
CA GLY A 256 3.11 -3.85 24.53
C GLY A 256 3.78 -2.53 24.89
N ASN A 257 3.93 -2.27 26.19
CA ASN A 257 4.52 -1.03 26.71
C ASN A 257 5.99 -0.83 26.32
N ASN A 258 6.76 -1.93 26.26
CA ASN A 258 8.16 -1.89 25.85
C ASN A 258 8.24 -1.80 24.32
N ILE A 259 8.74 -0.67 23.81
CA ILE A 259 8.82 -0.42 22.37
C ILE A 259 10.02 -1.09 21.70
N ASN A 260 11.01 -1.53 22.47
CA ASN A 260 12.28 -2.02 21.96
C ASN A 260 12.13 -3.19 20.96
N PRO A 261 11.28 -4.22 21.21
CA PRO A 261 11.12 -5.33 20.29
C PRO A 261 10.65 -4.89 18.89
N LEU A 262 9.64 -4.03 18.81
CA LEU A 262 9.13 -3.52 17.54
C LEU A 262 10.12 -2.56 16.87
N ARG A 263 10.75 -1.67 17.64
CA ARG A 263 11.80 -0.78 17.17
C ARG A 263 12.94 -1.54 16.50
N LYS A 264 13.43 -2.63 17.11
CA LYS A 264 14.51 -3.46 16.54
C LYS A 264 14.16 -4.11 15.21
N ARG A 265 12.88 -4.43 14.97
CA ARG A 265 12.41 -4.98 13.69
C ARG A 265 12.34 -3.91 12.62
N ILE A 266 11.86 -2.72 12.97
CA ILE A 266 11.84 -1.57 12.06
C ILE A 266 13.27 -1.16 11.70
N GLU A 267 14.18 -1.07 12.66
CA GLU A 267 15.61 -0.82 12.42
C GLU A 267 16.21 -1.83 11.43
N ALA A 268 15.83 -3.11 11.56
CA ALA A 268 16.36 -4.17 10.70
C ALA A 268 15.89 -4.08 9.24
N ILE A 269 14.82 -3.35 8.93
CA ILE A 269 14.29 -3.23 7.55
C ILE A 269 14.34 -1.81 6.98
N ALA A 270 14.54 -0.79 7.81
CA ALA A 270 14.30 0.61 7.44
C ALA A 270 15.15 1.13 6.27
N ASP A 271 16.40 0.68 6.18
CA ASP A 271 17.41 1.12 5.20
C ASP A 271 17.56 0.17 4.01
N LEU A 272 16.69 -0.84 3.91
CA LEU A 272 16.64 -1.72 2.76
C LEU A 272 16.16 -0.95 1.51
N PRO A 273 16.76 -1.18 0.33
CA PRO A 273 16.43 -0.50 -0.92
C PRO A 273 14.95 -0.60 -1.33
N GLU A 274 14.27 -1.68 -0.94
CA GLU A 274 12.87 -1.95 -1.23
C GLU A 274 11.88 -1.32 -0.23
N ILE A 275 12.34 -0.97 0.98
CA ILE A 275 11.50 -0.42 2.04
C ILE A 275 11.58 1.11 2.07
N ARG A 276 12.79 1.68 2.05
CA ARG A 276 13.06 3.13 2.04
C ARG A 276 12.12 3.96 2.93
N LEU A 277 12.04 3.64 4.22
CA LEU A 277 11.18 4.42 5.13
C LEU A 277 11.63 5.90 5.15
N GLY A 278 10.71 6.83 4.91
CA GLY A 278 10.93 8.26 5.13
C GLY A 278 11.81 9.02 4.12
N GLN A 279 12.39 8.37 3.11
CA GLN A 279 13.30 9.07 2.17
C GLN A 279 12.59 10.06 1.22
N ASP A 280 11.28 9.92 0.99
CA ASP A 280 10.55 10.78 0.06
C ASP A 280 10.17 12.17 0.63
N GLU A 281 10.28 12.37 1.95
CA GLU A 281 9.89 13.63 2.62
C GLU A 281 11.02 14.31 3.41
N GLY A 282 12.27 13.86 3.27
CA GLY A 282 13.41 14.45 3.98
C GLY A 282 13.43 14.15 5.49
N TYR A 283 12.54 13.28 5.97
CA TYR A 283 12.57 12.75 7.33
C TYR A 283 13.44 11.50 7.37
N SER A 284 14.60 11.55 8.02
CA SER A 284 15.29 10.32 8.42
C SER A 284 14.31 9.48 9.26
N PRO A 285 13.98 8.24 8.88
CA PRO A 285 12.97 7.45 9.57
C PRO A 285 13.47 7.14 10.98
N ASN A 286 12.92 7.86 11.97
CA ASN A 286 13.14 7.52 13.36
C ASN A 286 12.37 6.21 13.64
N ALA A 287 13.09 5.08 13.63
CA ALA A 287 12.52 3.75 13.87
C ALA A 287 11.73 3.67 15.18
N GLU A 288 12.12 4.45 16.20
CA GLU A 288 11.38 4.55 17.45
C GLU A 288 10.04 5.27 17.26
N LYS A 289 10.02 6.39 16.53
CA LYS A 289 8.76 7.09 16.20
C LYS A 289 7.81 6.17 15.44
N VAL A 290 8.31 5.48 14.41
CA VAL A 290 7.53 4.52 13.62
C VAL A 290 7.00 3.40 14.50
N ALA A 291 7.82 2.83 15.39
CA ALA A 291 7.40 1.78 16.30
C ALA A 291 6.24 2.25 17.20
N ARG A 292 6.34 3.46 17.77
CA ARG A 292 5.30 4.03 18.65
C ARG A 292 3.99 4.23 17.90
N ILE A 293 4.06 4.76 16.68
CA ILE A 293 2.89 4.93 15.80
C ILE A 293 2.22 3.58 15.55
N LEU A 294 2.98 2.56 15.13
CA LEU A 294 2.43 1.25 14.80
C LEU A 294 1.84 0.53 16.03
N ARG A 295 2.51 0.64 17.18
CA ARG A 295 1.98 0.11 18.45
C ARG A 295 0.62 0.72 18.76
N ASP A 296 0.51 2.04 18.71
CA ASP A 296 -0.72 2.74 19.07
C ASP A 296 -1.83 2.51 18.03
N TRP A 297 -1.47 2.44 16.74
CA TRP A 297 -2.35 2.07 15.64
C TRP A 297 -2.95 0.68 15.82
N VAL A 298 -2.11 -0.33 16.09
CA VAL A 298 -2.54 -1.71 16.37
C VAL A 298 -3.39 -1.78 17.63
N ASN A 299 -3.06 -0.99 18.64
CA ASN A 299 -3.83 -0.90 19.88
C ASN A 299 -5.16 -0.15 19.75
N GLY A 300 -5.55 0.28 18.54
CA GLY A 300 -6.87 0.82 18.25
C GLY A 300 -7.01 2.33 18.47
N LYS A 301 -5.91 3.07 18.61
CA LYS A 301 -5.97 4.54 18.61
C LYS A 301 -6.53 5.06 17.29
N THR A 302 -7.40 6.06 17.37
CA THR A 302 -8.00 6.72 16.21
C THR A 302 -6.96 7.52 15.44
N LEU A 303 -7.24 7.86 14.18
CA LEU A 303 -6.34 8.71 13.38
C LEU A 303 -6.19 10.11 13.99
N GLU A 304 -7.25 10.64 14.61
CA GLU A 304 -7.20 11.89 15.37
C GLU A 304 -6.20 11.82 16.54
N GLU A 305 -6.32 10.81 17.41
CA GLU A 305 -5.39 10.64 18.54
C GLU A 305 -3.95 10.44 18.09
N LEU A 306 -3.73 9.65 17.02
CA LEU A 306 -2.40 9.41 16.48
C LEU A 306 -1.79 10.68 15.87
N ALA A 307 -2.58 11.46 15.14
CA ALA A 307 -2.15 12.73 14.56
C ALA A 307 -1.80 13.76 15.64
N GLN A 308 -2.59 13.84 16.73
CA GLN A 308 -2.27 14.68 17.87
C GLN A 308 -0.93 14.29 18.52
N ASN A 309 -0.68 12.98 18.68
CA ASN A 309 0.54 12.48 19.34
C ASN A 309 1.80 12.56 18.47
N TYR A 310 1.67 12.37 17.15
CA TYR A 310 2.82 12.11 16.27
C TYR A 310 2.87 12.96 14.99
N GLY A 311 1.78 13.67 14.67
CA GLY A 311 1.67 14.55 13.51
C GLY A 311 2.48 15.85 13.66
N ASN A 312 2.50 16.63 12.59
CA ASN A 312 3.15 17.95 12.60
C ASN A 312 2.32 18.93 13.44
N GLN A 313 2.91 19.47 14.50
CA GLN A 313 2.23 20.38 15.45
C GLN A 313 2.12 21.81 14.92
N ASP A 314 2.81 22.14 13.83
CA ASP A 314 2.72 23.46 13.18
C ASP A 314 1.51 23.58 12.24
N LEU A 315 0.74 22.49 12.06
CA LEU A 315 -0.45 22.45 11.21
C LEU A 315 -1.71 22.58 12.05
N GLU A 316 -2.72 23.26 11.49
CA GLU A 316 -4.08 23.26 12.03
C GLU A 316 -4.62 21.82 12.20
N PRO A 317 -5.45 21.54 13.22
CA PRO A 317 -5.85 20.16 13.58
C PRO A 317 -6.40 19.31 12.42
N SER A 318 -7.26 19.88 11.56
CA SER A 318 -7.80 19.13 10.41
C SER A 318 -6.72 18.76 9.39
N ARG A 319 -5.77 19.66 9.15
CA ARG A 319 -4.62 19.41 8.26
C ARG A 319 -3.63 18.44 8.88
N GLN A 320 -3.42 18.50 10.19
CA GLN A 320 -2.57 17.58 10.92
C GLN A 320 -3.05 16.13 10.74
N VAL A 321 -4.35 15.87 10.89
CA VAL A 321 -4.93 14.53 10.68
C VAL A 321 -4.73 14.05 9.24
N VAL A 322 -4.97 14.91 8.26
CA VAL A 322 -4.80 14.55 6.83
C VAL A 322 -3.34 14.25 6.49
N ASP A 323 -2.42 15.09 6.96
CA ASP A 323 -0.98 14.93 6.75
C ASP A 323 -0.45 13.65 7.41
N PHE A 324 -0.80 13.44 8.68
CA PHE A 324 -0.45 12.24 9.41
C PHE A 324 -1.04 10.97 8.76
N SER A 325 -2.29 11.02 8.30
CA SER A 325 -2.93 9.88 7.63
C SER A 325 -2.24 9.53 6.32
N LYS A 326 -1.78 10.52 5.54
CA LYS A 326 -0.96 10.28 4.34
C LYS A 326 0.33 9.54 4.69
N TYR A 327 1.02 10.01 5.72
CA TYR A 327 2.25 9.38 6.21
C TYR A 327 2.00 7.95 6.70
N LEU A 328 0.98 7.73 7.53
CA LEU A 328 0.66 6.40 8.06
C LEU A 328 0.33 5.44 6.91
N PHE A 329 -0.61 5.79 6.03
CA PHE A 329 -1.02 4.90 4.95
C PHE A 329 0.06 4.69 3.89
N SER A 330 1.03 5.59 3.73
CA SER A 330 2.16 5.38 2.83
C SER A 330 3.16 4.34 3.36
N ILE A 331 3.29 4.21 4.68
CA ILE A 331 4.24 3.26 5.29
C ILE A 331 3.60 1.92 5.67
N LEU A 332 2.28 1.83 5.88
CA LEU A 332 1.62 0.63 6.43
C LEU A 332 1.86 -0.62 5.57
N SER A 333 1.63 -0.55 4.26
CA SER A 333 1.82 -1.68 3.35
C SER A 333 3.29 -2.12 3.31
N THR A 334 4.20 -1.15 3.21
CA THR A 334 5.64 -1.39 3.11
C THR A 334 6.20 -2.01 4.39
N ILE A 335 5.82 -1.50 5.56
CA ILE A 335 6.29 -2.04 6.84
C ILE A 335 5.64 -3.40 7.14
N SER A 336 4.34 -3.56 6.87
CA SER A 336 3.66 -4.85 7.03
C SER A 336 4.39 -5.94 6.24
N TRP A 337 4.64 -5.69 4.95
CA TRP A 337 5.41 -6.59 4.09
C TRP A 337 6.83 -6.81 4.61
N GLY A 338 7.57 -5.73 4.91
CA GLY A 338 8.96 -5.83 5.39
C GLY A 338 9.09 -6.61 6.70
N ILE A 339 8.14 -6.47 7.63
CA ILE A 339 8.11 -7.23 8.88
C ILE A 339 7.79 -8.71 8.60
N GLY A 340 6.86 -9.02 7.70
CA GLY A 340 6.58 -10.41 7.31
C GLY A 340 7.77 -11.08 6.60
N ALA A 341 8.49 -10.31 5.78
CA ALA A 341 9.72 -10.77 5.15
C ALA A 341 10.83 -11.01 6.20
N LEU A 342 11.01 -10.08 7.14
CA LEU A 342 11.96 -10.25 8.26
C LEU A 342 11.61 -11.48 9.11
N GLU A 343 10.32 -11.68 9.40
CA GLU A 343 9.83 -12.84 10.14
C GLU A 343 10.23 -14.14 9.42
N THR A 344 10.00 -14.20 8.11
CA THR A 344 10.35 -15.35 7.26
C THR A 344 11.85 -15.64 7.31
N VAL A 345 12.71 -14.62 7.23
CA VAL A 345 14.17 -14.77 7.29
C VAL A 345 14.64 -15.18 8.70
N CYS A 346 14.06 -14.59 9.74
CA CYS A 346 14.48 -14.80 11.12
C CYS A 346 14.00 -16.15 11.68
N LEU A 347 12.75 -16.52 11.44
CA LEU A 347 12.10 -17.69 12.06
C LEU A 347 12.01 -18.89 11.11
N GLY A 348 12.09 -18.69 9.78
CA GLY A 348 11.96 -19.77 8.81
C GLY A 348 10.66 -20.55 9.02
N ASN A 349 10.77 -21.87 9.26
CA ASN A 349 9.63 -22.76 9.46
C ASN A 349 9.28 -22.98 10.95
N GLU A 350 9.95 -22.32 11.91
CA GLU A 350 9.64 -22.41 13.35
C GLU A 350 8.29 -21.73 13.73
N GLN A 351 7.59 -21.17 12.75
CA GLN A 351 6.27 -20.53 12.84
C GLN A 351 5.17 -21.44 13.40
N SER A 352 5.31 -22.77 13.25
CA SER A 352 4.24 -23.76 13.40
C SER A 352 3.66 -23.93 14.81
N HIS A 353 4.29 -23.39 15.85
CA HIS A 353 3.90 -23.62 17.25
C HIS A 353 3.26 -22.42 17.97
N ILE A 354 3.22 -21.22 17.35
CA ILE A 354 2.72 -20.00 18.01
C ILE A 354 1.74 -19.27 17.09
N SER A 355 0.44 -19.41 17.40
CA SER A 355 -0.65 -19.02 16.48
C SER A 355 -0.80 -17.54 16.16
N ASP A 356 -0.17 -16.61 16.91
CA ASP A 356 -0.32 -15.17 16.67
C ASP A 356 0.82 -14.55 15.84
N ILE A 357 1.96 -15.23 15.69
CA ILE A 357 3.15 -14.69 15.00
C ILE A 357 2.86 -14.46 13.52
N ASN A 358 2.24 -15.42 12.84
CA ASN A 358 1.93 -15.34 11.41
C ASN A 358 0.97 -14.19 11.05
N TYR A 359 0.32 -13.59 12.06
CA TYR A 359 -0.65 -12.52 11.89
C TYR A 359 -0.06 -11.13 12.15
N ILE A 360 1.19 -11.00 12.62
CA ILE A 360 1.81 -9.70 12.95
C ILE A 360 1.79 -8.72 11.76
N PRO A 361 2.17 -9.11 10.52
CA PRO A 361 2.05 -8.22 9.36
C PRO A 361 0.62 -7.72 9.15
N SER A 362 -0.35 -8.61 9.28
CA SER A 362 -1.78 -8.31 9.11
C SER A 362 -2.33 -7.43 10.24
N MET A 363 -1.85 -7.61 11.49
CA MET A 363 -2.20 -6.75 12.62
C MET A 363 -1.78 -5.31 12.33
N ILE A 364 -0.56 -5.11 11.81
CA ILE A 364 -0.04 -3.80 11.41
C ILE A 364 -0.85 -3.21 10.27
N PHE A 365 -1.10 -3.98 9.22
CA PHE A 365 -1.84 -3.52 8.05
C PHE A 365 -3.27 -3.08 8.41
N PHE A 366 -4.00 -3.89 9.17
CA PHE A 366 -5.39 -3.61 9.53
C PHE A 366 -5.56 -2.72 10.77
N GLY A 367 -4.52 -2.57 11.60
CA GLY A 367 -4.58 -1.81 12.85
C GLY A 367 -5.41 -2.47 13.93
N VAL A 368 -5.23 -3.77 14.15
CA VAL A 368 -6.00 -4.59 15.10
C VAL A 368 -5.09 -5.54 15.88
N GLN A 369 -5.49 -5.91 17.11
CA GLN A 369 -4.59 -6.55 18.08
C GLN A 369 -4.53 -8.09 18.00
N ARG A 370 -5.45 -8.73 17.28
CA ARG A 370 -5.67 -10.19 17.36
C ARG A 370 -6.03 -10.78 15.99
N LYS A 371 -5.82 -12.08 15.83
CA LYS A 371 -6.13 -12.82 14.60
C LYS A 371 -7.63 -12.83 14.28
N GLU A 372 -8.49 -12.92 15.30
CA GLU A 372 -9.94 -12.90 15.13
C GLU A 372 -10.41 -11.56 14.56
N ALA A 373 -9.80 -10.45 15.02
CA ALA A 373 -10.08 -9.13 14.48
C ALA A 373 -9.63 -9.03 13.02
N ILE A 374 -8.52 -9.64 12.63
CA ILE A 374 -8.07 -9.69 11.22
C ILE A 374 -9.10 -10.39 10.35
N TRP A 375 -9.60 -11.56 10.78
CA TRP A 375 -10.65 -12.28 10.05
C TRP A 375 -11.91 -11.42 9.84
N LEU A 376 -12.34 -10.72 10.89
CA LEU A 376 -13.47 -9.80 10.83
C LEU A 376 -13.20 -8.63 9.87
N ARG A 377 -12.00 -8.04 9.90
CA ARG A 377 -11.59 -6.97 8.95
C ARG A 377 -11.65 -7.45 7.51
N MET A 378 -11.17 -8.66 7.25
CA MET A 378 -11.25 -9.29 5.91
C MET A 378 -12.70 -9.60 5.50
N ALA A 379 -13.59 -9.81 6.46
CA ALA A 379 -15.04 -9.93 6.26
C ALA A 379 -15.78 -8.58 6.25
N GLY A 380 -15.06 -7.46 6.07
CA GLY A 380 -15.65 -6.12 5.91
C GLY A 380 -16.04 -5.42 7.20
N VAL A 381 -15.77 -5.99 8.39
CA VAL A 381 -16.08 -5.33 9.67
C VAL A 381 -15.20 -4.09 9.84
N PRO A 382 -15.75 -2.90 10.14
CA PRO A 382 -14.95 -1.67 10.33
C PRO A 382 -13.91 -1.80 11.44
N ARG A 383 -12.76 -1.14 11.28
CA ARG A 383 -11.64 -1.22 12.23
C ARG A 383 -12.05 -0.91 13.66
N ILE A 384 -12.86 0.13 13.82
CA ILE A 384 -13.25 0.67 15.12
C ILE A 384 -14.01 -0.31 16.02
N VAL A 385 -14.71 -1.28 15.44
CA VAL A 385 -15.45 -2.33 16.16
C VAL A 385 -14.77 -3.70 16.08
N ALA A 386 -13.76 -3.86 15.23
CA ALA A 386 -13.16 -5.17 14.94
C ALA A 386 -12.53 -5.83 16.18
N ASN A 387 -11.84 -5.07 17.03
CA ASN A 387 -11.27 -5.60 18.28
C ASN A 387 -12.37 -6.01 19.27
N GLY A 388 -13.42 -5.19 19.41
CA GLY A 388 -14.55 -5.49 20.32
C GLY A 388 -15.34 -6.72 19.87
N LEU A 389 -15.61 -6.84 18.56
CA LEU A 389 -16.27 -8.02 18.00
C LEU A 389 -15.38 -9.28 18.06
N ALA A 390 -14.06 -9.13 17.97
CA ALA A 390 -13.13 -10.25 18.16
C ALA A 390 -13.21 -10.84 19.58
N ASP A 391 -13.41 -10.00 20.61
CA ASP A 391 -13.60 -10.47 21.97
C ASP A 391 -14.92 -11.25 22.12
N ILE A 392 -15.99 -10.82 21.42
CA ILE A 392 -17.27 -11.54 21.37
C ILE A 392 -17.13 -12.86 20.59
N TRP A 393 -16.42 -12.86 19.46
CA TRP A 393 -16.13 -14.07 18.69
C TRP A 393 -15.47 -15.12 19.59
N LYS A 394 -14.41 -14.74 20.29
CA LYS A 394 -13.66 -15.66 21.15
C LYS A 394 -14.47 -16.24 22.32
N GLN A 395 -15.47 -15.49 22.80
CA GLN A 395 -16.38 -15.96 23.84
C GLN A 395 -17.49 -16.89 23.31
N SER A 396 -17.91 -16.68 22.06
CA SER A 396 -19.02 -17.40 21.44
C SER A 396 -18.60 -18.61 20.59
N ILE A 397 -17.39 -18.57 20.02
CA ILE A 397 -16.85 -19.56 19.09
C ILE A 397 -15.39 -19.85 19.49
N ALA A 398 -15.09 -21.12 19.74
CA ALA A 398 -13.74 -21.55 20.13
C ALA A 398 -12.81 -21.81 18.92
N ASP A 399 -13.39 -22.08 17.74
CA ASP A 399 -12.66 -22.56 16.58
C ASP A 399 -12.38 -21.49 15.52
N GLU A 400 -11.36 -21.74 14.70
CA GLU A 400 -11.02 -20.93 13.53
C GLU A 400 -12.12 -21.05 12.46
N PRO A 401 -12.53 -19.94 11.82
CA PRO A 401 -13.56 -19.97 10.78
C PRO A 401 -13.12 -20.82 9.59
N LYS A 402 -14.05 -21.65 9.09
CA LYS A 402 -13.82 -22.53 7.93
C LYS A 402 -13.84 -21.76 6.60
N SER A 403 -14.51 -20.61 6.55
CA SER A 403 -14.64 -19.77 5.36
C SER A 403 -14.97 -18.31 5.72
N TYR A 404 -14.71 -17.39 4.79
CA TYR A 404 -15.13 -15.99 4.94
C TYR A 404 -16.64 -15.81 4.97
N ASP A 405 -17.39 -16.66 4.26
CA ASP A 405 -18.85 -16.62 4.29
C ASP A 405 -19.41 -17.00 5.65
N GLY A 406 -18.78 -17.94 6.35
CA GLY A 406 -19.15 -18.27 7.74
C GLY A 406 -18.91 -17.11 8.71
N ILE A 407 -17.84 -16.32 8.51
CA ILE A 407 -17.61 -15.11 9.31
C ILE A 407 -18.72 -14.09 9.03
N ARG A 408 -19.07 -13.87 7.76
CA ARG A 408 -20.11 -12.91 7.37
C ARG A 408 -21.48 -13.30 7.92
N GLU A 409 -21.83 -14.58 7.86
CA GLU A 409 -23.06 -15.10 8.44
C GLU A 409 -23.11 -14.89 9.96
N TRP A 410 -22.00 -15.09 10.66
CA TRP A 410 -21.92 -14.79 12.09
C TRP A 410 -22.12 -13.29 12.36
N VAL A 411 -21.46 -12.41 11.61
CA VAL A 411 -21.61 -10.95 11.75
C VAL A 411 -23.07 -10.52 11.47
N ALA A 412 -23.71 -11.10 10.46
CA ALA A 412 -25.11 -10.83 10.13
C ALA A 412 -26.08 -11.20 11.27
N ASN A 413 -25.75 -12.24 12.05
CA ASN A 413 -26.57 -12.74 13.16
C ASN A 413 -26.31 -12.05 14.50
N LEU A 414 -25.40 -11.06 14.57
CA LEU A 414 -25.11 -10.33 15.80
C LEU A 414 -26.28 -9.45 16.26
N SER A 415 -26.61 -9.54 17.55
CA SER A 415 -27.67 -8.74 18.16
C SER A 415 -27.25 -7.27 18.32
N ASP A 416 -28.21 -6.36 18.52
CA ASP A 416 -27.92 -4.94 18.81
C ASP A 416 -27.01 -4.80 20.04
N SER A 417 -27.20 -5.68 21.03
CA SER A 417 -26.39 -5.72 22.25
C SER A 417 -24.93 -6.08 21.97
N ASP A 418 -24.68 -7.00 21.04
CA ASP A 418 -23.33 -7.42 20.68
C ASP A 418 -22.59 -6.29 19.94
N TRP A 419 -23.26 -5.66 18.97
CA TRP A 419 -22.74 -4.46 18.31
C TRP A 419 -22.49 -3.34 19.32
N GLN A 420 -23.41 -3.08 20.24
CA GLN A 420 -23.28 -2.03 21.24
C GLN A 420 -22.08 -2.24 22.17
N LYS A 421 -21.76 -3.49 22.54
CA LYS A 421 -20.57 -3.82 23.34
C LYS A 421 -19.26 -3.55 22.58
N ALA A 422 -19.27 -3.71 21.26
CA ALA A 422 -18.08 -3.53 20.43
C ALA A 422 -17.86 -2.07 19.98
N ILE A 423 -18.92 -1.25 19.93
CA ILE A 423 -18.83 0.18 19.62
C ILE A 423 -18.09 0.91 20.75
N PRO A 424 -17.04 1.71 20.46
CA PRO A 424 -16.37 2.47 21.50
C PRO A 424 -17.29 3.47 22.20
N SER A 425 -17.07 3.65 23.50
CA SER A 425 -17.77 4.64 24.32
C SER A 425 -17.50 6.07 23.82
N GLY A 426 -18.52 6.94 23.87
CA GLY A 426 -18.40 8.36 23.49
C GLY A 426 -18.56 8.65 22.00
N THR A 427 -18.87 7.64 21.19
CA THR A 427 -19.21 7.78 19.77
C THR A 427 -20.72 8.01 19.60
N THR A 428 -21.13 8.63 18.50
CA THR A 428 -22.55 8.80 18.13
C THR A 428 -23.08 7.62 17.30
N LEU A 429 -22.25 6.60 17.08
CA LEU A 429 -22.57 5.46 16.25
C LEU A 429 -23.48 4.51 16.99
N THR A 430 -24.56 4.08 16.33
CA THR A 430 -25.48 3.08 16.84
C THR A 430 -25.17 1.69 16.26
N PRO A 431 -25.68 0.60 16.87
CA PRO A 431 -25.65 -0.74 16.28
C PRO A 431 -26.19 -0.76 14.83
N SER A 432 -27.26 -0.02 14.57
CA SER A 432 -27.87 0.09 13.24
C SER A 432 -26.93 0.75 12.24
N ASP A 433 -26.23 1.82 12.63
CA ASP A 433 -25.24 2.48 11.76
C ASP A 433 -24.09 1.55 11.40
N MET A 434 -23.58 0.77 12.38
CA MET A 434 -22.50 -0.18 12.15
C MET A 434 -22.89 -1.31 11.21
N ARG A 435 -24.10 -1.87 11.35
CA ARG A 435 -24.60 -2.87 10.40
C ARG A 435 -24.73 -2.29 9.01
N LEU A 436 -25.26 -1.07 8.87
CA LEU A 436 -25.41 -0.42 7.59
C LEU A 436 -24.06 -0.17 6.90
N ILE A 437 -23.05 0.25 7.67
CA ILE A 437 -21.68 0.44 7.17
C ILE A 437 -21.06 -0.90 6.75
N TRP A 438 -21.22 -1.95 7.56
CA TRP A 438 -20.72 -3.28 7.22
C TRP A 438 -21.37 -3.81 5.93
N GLN A 439 -22.71 -3.75 5.82
CA GLN A 439 -23.44 -4.15 4.62
C GLN A 439 -23.01 -3.39 3.37
N ASP A 440 -22.69 -2.10 3.50
CA ASP A 440 -22.16 -1.28 2.41
C ASP A 440 -20.79 -1.77 1.94
N PHE A 441 -19.89 -2.07 2.88
CA PHE A 441 -18.57 -2.65 2.56
C PHE A 441 -18.68 -4.03 1.91
N MET A 442 -19.74 -4.77 2.23
CA MET A 442 -20.03 -6.07 1.60
C MET A 442 -20.68 -5.96 0.22
N GLY A 443 -21.08 -4.76 -0.22
CA GLY A 443 -21.85 -4.58 -1.45
C GLY A 443 -23.25 -5.20 -1.36
N GLU A 444 -23.77 -5.47 -0.17
CA GLU A 444 -25.07 -6.13 0.02
C GLU A 444 -26.26 -5.20 -0.21
N ARG A 445 -26.05 -3.87 -0.23
CA ARG A 445 -27.10 -2.91 -0.63
C ARG A 445 -27.55 -3.10 -2.08
N ASP A 446 -26.70 -3.66 -2.95
CA ASP A 446 -26.96 -3.82 -4.39
C ASP A 446 -27.98 -4.94 -4.73
N LYS A 447 -28.52 -5.68 -3.74
CA LYS A 447 -29.64 -6.62 -4.01
C LYS A 447 -30.99 -5.92 -4.16
N ALA A 448 -31.06 -4.60 -3.93
CA ALA A 448 -32.27 -3.80 -4.05
C ALA A 448 -32.18 -2.79 -5.21
N GLY A 449 -32.11 -3.29 -6.46
CA GLY A 449 -32.56 -2.57 -7.66
C GLY A 449 -31.58 -1.59 -8.32
N TYR A 450 -31.02 -2.03 -9.44
CA TYR A 450 -30.70 -1.15 -10.58
C TYR A 450 -31.90 -1.08 -11.53
#